data_AF-A0A1X6YRY7-F1
#
_entry.id   AF-A0A1X6YRY7-F1
#
_cell.length_a   1.000
_cell.length_b   1.000
_cell.length_c   1.000
_cell.angle_alpha   90.00
_cell.angle_beta   90.00
_cell.angle_gamma   90.00
#
_symmetry.space_group_name_H-M   'P 1'
#
loop_
_entity.id
_entity.type
_entity.pdbx_description
1 polymer ?
#
loop_
_entity_poly.entity_id
_entity_poly.type
_entity_poly.pdbx_seq_one_letter_code
_entity_poly.pdbx_strand_id
1 'polypeptide(L)'
;MSLSDITTASIIAACDEYDELGKTRFLKKYGFGSSKKYHLLHNGKYYDSKAIVGAAHGYVGPGFVPLNAKNSSGGQGRAVQVLENLRFEVVENPPPTRNPDWSRDELILATEFYLRHAPSIPSKTSKPLTALADEIRATAVMQGLSGNDTFRNPNGVYMKLMELRKYDENYKGIGLGHERVRDVELEVFTLPERELLLAAYDIRNRIQAFRESGGQVPKVERPLPKSEVLRELLASDKPLENQLAEVLIDWQDTKRDFGRFPGLGREPSQIRKHGAVHVIEKRVRSRASGFDEVSASGKSYEQIVVDHFEQFPNEVVETAKKRLADFDLAMPTDNRDELEKKTKAILSRPEMLSEPPAGNPSPKKELALGTVYVRDPRVVAYTQQRANGVCELCQQKAPFRRPDGTGYLETHHILPLAEGGPDTVENCAAVCPNCHRALHSANDKEGLAEVLKKRLSDTV
;
A
#
# COMPACT_ATOMS: atom_id res chain seq x y z
N MET A 1 -51.11 5.54 4.65
CA MET A 1 -49.97 6.09 5.42
C MET A 1 -49.43 7.26 4.63
N SER A 2 -49.47 8.45 5.22
CA SER A 2 -49.42 9.72 4.50
C SER A 2 -48.06 10.39 4.67
N LEU A 3 -47.50 10.92 3.58
CA LEU A 3 -46.29 11.75 3.61
C LEU A 3 -46.50 13.09 4.36
N SER A 4 -47.70 13.34 4.89
CA SER A 4 -48.00 14.48 5.79
C SER A 4 -47.28 14.41 7.12
N ASP A 5 -46.77 13.24 7.50
CA ASP A 5 -46.19 13.00 8.83
C ASP A 5 -44.68 13.31 8.85
N ILE A 6 -44.09 13.60 7.68
CA ILE A 6 -42.67 13.96 7.53
C ILE A 6 -42.45 15.37 8.07
N THR A 7 -41.41 15.54 8.87
CA THR A 7 -41.05 16.82 9.50
C THR A 7 -39.73 17.35 8.95
N THR A 8 -39.44 18.63 9.20
CA THR A 8 -38.13 19.20 8.88
C THR A 8 -36.98 18.43 9.56
N ALA A 9 -37.16 18.03 10.82
CA ALA A 9 -36.16 17.26 11.56
C ALA A 9 -35.88 15.89 10.93
N SER A 10 -36.93 15.22 10.43
CA SER A 10 -36.77 13.89 9.82
C SER A 10 -36.11 13.95 8.43
N ILE A 11 -36.28 15.05 7.69
CA ILE A 11 -35.54 15.32 6.45
C ILE A 11 -34.06 15.58 6.74
N ILE A 12 -33.75 16.40 7.76
CA ILE A 12 -32.36 16.68 8.16
C ILE A 12 -31.65 15.38 8.58
N ALA A 13 -32.29 14.56 9.43
CA ALA A 13 -31.72 13.27 9.84
C ALA A 13 -31.44 12.33 8.65
N ALA A 14 -32.31 12.33 7.64
CA ALA A 14 -32.07 11.58 6.41
C ALA A 14 -30.92 12.15 5.57
N CYS A 15 -30.72 13.47 5.54
CA CYS A 15 -29.57 14.11 4.90
C CYS A 15 -28.26 13.79 5.65
N ASP A 16 -28.28 13.80 6.98
CA ASP A 16 -27.12 13.46 7.80
C ASP A 16 -26.69 12.00 7.56
N GLU A 17 -27.64 11.07 7.56
CA GLU A 17 -27.37 9.68 7.21
C GLU A 17 -26.88 9.52 5.76
N TYR A 18 -27.42 10.31 4.82
CA TYR A 18 -26.95 10.31 3.43
C TYR A 18 -25.49 10.74 3.33
N ASP A 19 -25.10 11.76 4.09
CA ASP A 19 -23.72 12.24 4.15
C ASP A 19 -22.79 11.23 4.84
N GLU A 20 -23.26 10.56 5.89
CA GLU A 20 -22.51 9.53 6.61
C GLU A 20 -22.28 8.27 5.75
N LEU A 21 -23.33 7.74 5.13
CA LEU A 21 -23.26 6.54 4.31
C LEU A 21 -22.70 6.80 2.90
N GLY A 22 -22.90 8.00 2.37
CA GLY A 22 -22.67 8.33 0.98
C GLY A 22 -23.78 7.83 0.04
N LYS A 23 -23.93 8.54 -1.09
CA LYS A 23 -25.00 8.38 -2.10
C LYS A 23 -25.29 6.92 -2.48
N THR A 24 -24.29 6.17 -2.93
CA THR A 24 -24.48 4.81 -3.46
C THR A 24 -25.00 3.86 -2.40
N ARG A 25 -24.48 3.97 -1.17
CA ARG A 25 -24.88 3.10 -0.04
C ARG A 25 -26.27 3.47 0.45
N PHE A 26 -26.54 4.75 0.61
CA PHE A 26 -27.86 5.25 1.00
C PHE A 26 -28.95 4.79 0.01
N LEU A 27 -28.72 5.01 -1.29
CA LEU A 27 -29.63 4.57 -2.34
C LEU A 27 -29.86 3.06 -2.30
N LYS A 28 -28.80 2.26 -2.10
CA LYS A 28 -28.91 0.80 -1.98
C LYS A 28 -29.65 0.37 -0.72
N LYS A 29 -29.38 0.98 0.43
CA LYS A 29 -30.03 0.69 1.73
C LYS A 29 -31.55 0.84 1.61
N TYR A 30 -32.00 1.92 0.99
CA TYR A 30 -33.42 2.23 0.84
C TYR A 30 -34.04 1.74 -0.48
N GLY A 31 -33.26 1.09 -1.35
CA GLY A 31 -33.72 0.52 -2.61
C GLY A 31 -34.15 1.54 -3.66
N PHE A 32 -33.60 2.76 -3.62
CA PHE A 32 -33.88 3.81 -4.60
C PHE A 32 -32.81 3.87 -5.70
N GLY A 33 -33.21 4.33 -6.88
CA GLY A 33 -32.27 4.81 -7.90
C GLY A 33 -31.99 6.31 -7.73
N SER A 34 -30.93 6.79 -8.38
CA SER A 34 -30.62 8.23 -8.35
C SER A 34 -31.73 9.05 -9.04
N SER A 35 -31.99 10.23 -8.48
CA SER A 35 -32.94 11.19 -9.01
C SER A 35 -32.42 11.76 -10.33
N LYS A 36 -33.23 11.65 -11.39
CA LYS A 36 -32.82 12.12 -12.73
C LYS A 36 -33.05 13.62 -12.94
N LYS A 37 -34.00 14.21 -12.20
CA LYS A 37 -34.57 15.53 -12.52
C LYS A 37 -34.65 16.48 -11.33
N TYR A 38 -35.04 16.03 -10.14
CA TYR A 38 -35.24 16.92 -8.99
C TYR A 38 -34.37 16.47 -7.82
N HIS A 39 -33.63 17.40 -7.23
CA HIS A 39 -32.79 17.16 -6.07
C HIS A 39 -33.10 18.17 -4.97
N LEU A 40 -32.98 17.72 -3.73
CA LEU A 40 -33.01 18.62 -2.57
C LEU A 40 -31.67 19.37 -2.49
N LEU A 41 -31.71 20.70 -2.41
CA LEU A 41 -30.54 21.52 -2.07
C LEU A 41 -30.57 21.82 -0.57
N HIS A 42 -29.55 21.34 0.15
CA HIS A 42 -29.39 21.61 1.57
C HIS A 42 -27.91 21.80 1.90
N ASN A 43 -27.56 22.87 2.62
CA ASN A 43 -26.18 23.24 2.97
C ASN A 43 -25.21 23.22 1.78
N GLY A 44 -25.66 23.66 0.60
CA GLY A 44 -24.86 23.70 -0.63
C GLY A 44 -24.66 22.34 -1.32
N LYS A 45 -25.30 21.27 -0.85
CA LYS A 45 -25.22 19.92 -1.43
C LYS A 45 -26.55 19.48 -2.05
N TYR A 46 -26.45 18.63 -3.08
CA TYR A 46 -27.61 18.06 -3.76
C TYR A 46 -27.88 16.62 -3.31
N TYR A 47 -29.10 16.34 -2.90
CA TYR A 47 -29.55 15.02 -2.44
C TYR A 47 -30.66 14.46 -3.33
N ASP A 48 -30.69 13.13 -3.48
CA ASP A 48 -31.71 12.45 -4.27
C ASP A 48 -33.10 12.61 -3.61
N SER A 49 -33.93 13.52 -4.13
CA SER A 49 -35.19 13.98 -3.51
C SER A 49 -36.12 12.85 -3.05
N LYS A 50 -36.32 11.81 -3.88
CA LYS A 50 -37.15 10.65 -3.52
C LYS A 50 -36.57 9.83 -2.38
N ALA A 51 -35.26 9.62 -2.40
CA ALA A 51 -34.59 8.76 -1.46
C ALA A 51 -34.57 9.42 -0.07
N ILE A 52 -34.30 10.73 -0.01
CA ILE A 52 -34.37 11.50 1.25
C ILE A 52 -35.78 11.45 1.84
N VAL A 53 -36.82 11.75 1.06
CA VAL A 53 -38.21 11.72 1.56
C VAL A 53 -38.61 10.30 2.00
N GLY A 54 -38.17 9.27 1.28
CA GLY A 54 -38.43 7.87 1.65
C GLY A 54 -37.76 7.47 2.95
N ALA A 55 -36.50 7.84 3.15
CA ALA A 55 -35.76 7.59 4.38
C ALA A 55 -36.32 8.40 5.57
N ALA A 56 -36.64 9.68 5.34
CA ALA A 56 -37.15 10.61 6.34
C ALA A 56 -38.45 10.14 7.01
N HIS A 57 -39.25 9.30 6.34
CA HIS A 57 -40.42 8.69 6.96
C HIS A 57 -40.04 7.81 8.17
N GLY A 58 -38.89 7.12 8.13
CA GLY A 58 -38.40 6.32 9.26
C GLY A 58 -37.90 7.14 10.45
N TYR A 59 -37.64 8.44 10.26
CA TYR A 59 -37.15 9.35 11.30
C TYR A 59 -38.26 10.18 11.95
N VAL A 60 -39.53 9.95 11.61
CA VAL A 60 -40.68 10.69 12.16
C VAL A 60 -40.91 10.36 13.63
N GLY A 61 -40.74 9.10 14.03
CA GLY A 61 -40.92 8.66 15.42
C GLY A 61 -41.07 7.14 15.56
N PRO A 62 -41.27 6.65 16.80
CA PRO A 62 -41.42 5.23 17.09
C PRO A 62 -42.59 4.61 16.31
N GLY A 63 -42.33 3.51 15.58
CA GLY A 63 -43.33 2.79 14.80
C GLY A 63 -43.43 3.21 13.32
N PHE A 64 -42.71 4.25 12.90
CA PHE A 64 -42.59 4.60 11.48
C PHE A 64 -41.46 3.80 10.82
N VAL A 65 -41.69 3.34 9.59
CA VAL A 65 -40.70 2.57 8.81
C VAL A 65 -40.30 3.34 7.54
N PRO A 66 -39.02 3.34 7.13
CA PRO A 66 -38.61 3.97 5.88
C PRO A 66 -39.41 3.44 4.68
N LEU A 67 -39.80 4.34 3.79
CA LEU A 67 -40.45 3.97 2.54
C LEU A 67 -39.37 3.65 1.51
N ASN A 68 -39.41 2.44 0.95
CA ASN A 68 -38.54 2.05 -0.17
C ASN A 68 -39.25 2.30 -1.52
N ALA A 69 -38.51 2.17 -2.62
CA ALA A 69 -39.05 2.42 -3.96
C ALA A 69 -40.26 1.54 -4.36
N LYS A 70 -40.47 0.39 -3.71
CA LYS A 70 -41.61 -0.50 -3.96
C LYS A 70 -42.86 -0.09 -3.18
N ASN A 71 -42.68 0.54 -2.01
CA ASN A 71 -43.74 0.87 -1.07
C ASN A 71 -44.12 2.37 -1.09
N SER A 72 -43.39 3.18 -1.86
CA SER A 72 -43.75 4.58 -2.12
C SER A 72 -44.83 4.68 -3.21
N SER A 73 -46.06 5.07 -2.85
CA SER A 73 -47.15 5.29 -3.81
C SER A 73 -47.08 6.65 -4.53
N GLY A 74 -46.09 7.48 -4.21
CA GLY A 74 -45.87 8.81 -4.78
C GLY A 74 -44.74 8.84 -5.81
N GLY A 75 -45.05 9.26 -7.04
CA GLY A 75 -44.04 9.59 -8.04
C GLY A 75 -43.14 10.77 -7.63
N GLN A 76 -42.19 11.13 -8.50
CA GLN A 76 -41.18 12.16 -8.19
C GLN A 76 -41.77 13.51 -7.77
N GLY A 77 -42.91 13.91 -8.33
CA GLY A 77 -43.58 15.16 -7.98
C GLY A 77 -44.11 15.21 -6.53
N ARG A 78 -44.44 14.06 -5.93
CA ARG A 78 -44.95 14.03 -4.54
C ARG A 78 -43.82 14.23 -3.52
N ALA A 79 -42.61 13.77 -3.82
CA ALA A 79 -41.43 14.04 -3.00
C ALA A 79 -41.06 15.53 -3.04
N VAL A 80 -41.11 16.15 -4.23
CA VAL A 80 -40.88 17.59 -4.40
C VAL A 80 -41.87 18.41 -3.56
N GLN A 81 -43.16 18.08 -3.67
CA GLN A 81 -44.20 18.80 -2.93
C GLN A 81 -44.03 18.71 -1.40
N VAL A 82 -43.58 17.57 -0.88
CA VAL A 82 -43.29 17.42 0.57
C VAL A 82 -42.13 18.34 0.98
N LEU A 83 -41.04 18.35 0.20
CA LEU A 83 -39.87 19.18 0.49
C LEU A 83 -40.20 20.67 0.44
N GLU A 84 -40.93 21.12 -0.59
CA GLU A 84 -41.34 22.51 -0.76
C GLU A 84 -42.29 22.96 0.37
N ASN A 85 -43.26 22.11 0.76
CA ASN A 85 -44.17 22.41 1.88
C ASN A 85 -43.41 22.58 3.22
N LEU A 86 -42.32 21.84 3.39
CA LEU A 86 -41.41 21.95 4.54
C LEU A 86 -40.37 23.07 4.36
N ARG A 87 -40.49 23.90 3.32
CA ARG A 87 -39.63 25.04 2.97
C ARG A 87 -38.18 24.66 2.62
N PHE A 88 -37.95 23.45 2.15
CA PHE A 88 -36.68 23.08 1.54
C PHE A 88 -36.62 23.52 0.08
N GLU A 89 -35.43 23.89 -0.37
CA GLU A 89 -35.19 24.24 -1.78
C GLU A 89 -35.03 22.96 -2.62
N VAL A 90 -35.78 22.87 -3.72
CA VAL A 90 -35.68 21.78 -4.68
C VAL A 90 -35.18 22.33 -6.00
N VAL A 91 -34.08 21.78 -6.48
CA VAL A 91 -33.44 22.19 -7.73
C VAL A 91 -33.75 21.19 -8.84
N GLU A 92 -34.24 21.70 -9.97
CA GLU A 92 -34.44 20.94 -11.20
C GLU A 92 -33.14 20.88 -12.00
N ASN A 93 -32.77 19.68 -12.45
CA ASN A 93 -31.58 19.37 -13.23
C ASN A 93 -30.32 20.08 -12.70
N PRO A 94 -29.95 19.87 -11.42
CA PRO A 94 -28.72 20.47 -10.91
C PRO A 94 -27.53 19.98 -11.74
N PRO A 95 -26.47 20.80 -11.85
CA PRO A 95 -25.24 20.36 -12.50
C PRO A 95 -24.79 19.03 -11.87
N PRO A 96 -24.33 18.05 -12.67
CA PRO A 96 -23.87 16.79 -12.12
C PRO A 96 -22.80 17.07 -11.07
N THR A 97 -22.95 16.49 -9.88
CA THR A 97 -21.92 16.48 -8.83
C THR A 97 -20.78 15.57 -9.30
N ARG A 98 -20.05 16.03 -10.32
CA ARG A 98 -18.93 15.31 -10.90
C ARG A 98 -17.74 15.49 -9.97
N ASN A 99 -17.08 14.38 -9.66
CA ASN A 99 -15.83 14.43 -8.93
C ASN A 99 -14.80 15.29 -9.69
N PRO A 100 -13.95 16.06 -8.97
CA PRO A 100 -12.86 16.80 -9.59
C PRO A 100 -12.02 15.96 -10.54
N ASP A 101 -11.51 16.60 -11.59
CA ASP A 101 -10.62 15.96 -12.55
C ASP A 101 -9.31 15.48 -11.87
N TRP A 102 -8.66 14.50 -12.49
CA TRP A 102 -7.41 13.92 -11.98
C TRP A 102 -6.28 14.94 -12.10
N SER A 103 -5.66 15.28 -10.96
CA SER A 103 -4.48 16.14 -10.94
C SER A 103 -3.26 15.39 -11.46
N ARG A 104 -2.22 16.15 -11.81
CA ARG A 104 -0.95 15.58 -12.28
C ARG A 104 -0.31 14.66 -11.25
N ASP A 105 -0.29 15.05 -9.96
CA ASP A 105 0.27 14.22 -8.88
C ASP A 105 -0.50 12.90 -8.70
N GLU A 106 -1.83 12.93 -8.80
CA GLU A 106 -2.64 11.72 -8.75
C GLU A 106 -2.38 10.78 -9.94
N LEU A 107 -2.14 11.36 -11.12
CA LEU A 107 -1.77 10.61 -12.32
C LEU A 107 -0.36 10.02 -12.22
N ILE A 108 0.60 10.72 -11.62
CA ILE A 108 1.97 10.20 -11.39
C ILE A 108 1.91 8.92 -10.55
N LEU A 109 1.18 8.95 -9.43
CA LEU A 109 1.00 7.77 -8.58
C LEU A 109 0.29 6.63 -9.31
N ALA A 110 -0.75 6.94 -10.09
CA ALA A 110 -1.49 5.94 -10.84
C ALA A 110 -0.65 5.31 -11.97
N THR A 111 0.09 6.10 -12.73
CA THR A 111 0.97 5.64 -13.82
C THR A 111 2.12 4.82 -13.28
N GLU A 112 2.79 5.27 -12.20
CA GLU A 112 3.87 4.51 -11.56
C GLU A 112 3.36 3.14 -11.08
N PHE A 113 2.19 3.11 -10.45
CA PHE A 113 1.58 1.86 -10.01
C PHE A 113 1.19 0.97 -11.20
N TYR A 114 0.64 1.55 -12.27
CA TYR A 114 0.29 0.83 -13.49
C TYR A 114 1.52 0.12 -14.07
N LEU A 115 2.61 0.86 -14.32
CA LEU A 115 3.81 0.32 -14.94
C LEU A 115 4.47 -0.78 -14.08
N ARG A 116 4.40 -0.66 -12.74
CA ARG A 116 4.92 -1.68 -11.83
C ARG A 116 4.13 -3.00 -11.89
N HIS A 117 2.83 -2.97 -12.18
CA HIS A 117 1.96 -4.15 -12.12
C HIS A 117 1.45 -4.63 -13.48
N ALA A 118 1.70 -3.88 -14.55
CA ALA A 118 1.31 -4.27 -15.89
C ALA A 118 1.96 -5.61 -16.30
N PRO A 119 1.25 -6.48 -17.04
CA PRO A 119 -0.11 -6.29 -17.56
C PRO A 119 -1.23 -6.64 -16.56
N SER A 120 -0.89 -7.27 -15.43
CA SER A 120 -1.84 -7.84 -14.46
C SER A 120 -2.06 -6.94 -13.24
N ILE A 121 -2.95 -5.96 -13.40
CA ILE A 121 -3.28 -5.00 -12.34
C ILE A 121 -4.03 -5.67 -11.17
N PRO A 122 -3.61 -5.42 -9.90
CA PRO A 122 -4.27 -5.92 -8.70
C PRO A 122 -5.77 -5.59 -8.64
N SER A 123 -6.53 -6.46 -7.97
CA SER A 123 -8.00 -6.37 -7.95
C SER A 123 -8.52 -5.15 -7.18
N LYS A 124 -9.79 -4.78 -7.41
CA LYS A 124 -10.47 -3.64 -6.76
C LYS A 124 -10.52 -3.71 -5.22
N THR A 125 -10.32 -4.89 -4.65
CA THR A 125 -10.33 -5.11 -3.20
C THR A 125 -8.92 -5.37 -2.65
N SER A 126 -7.93 -5.50 -3.53
CA SER A 126 -6.55 -5.76 -3.16
C SER A 126 -5.97 -4.68 -2.25
N LYS A 127 -5.03 -5.07 -1.38
CA LYS A 127 -4.31 -4.12 -0.54
C LYS A 127 -3.46 -3.13 -1.34
N PRO A 128 -2.66 -3.56 -2.33
CA PRO A 128 -1.88 -2.62 -3.14
C PRO A 128 -2.75 -1.55 -3.80
N LEU A 129 -3.89 -1.92 -4.37
CA LEU A 129 -4.78 -0.96 -5.01
C LEU A 129 -5.52 -0.07 -3.99
N THR A 130 -5.90 -0.63 -2.83
CA THR A 130 -6.52 0.18 -1.77
C THR A 130 -5.53 1.20 -1.20
N ALA A 131 -4.27 0.79 -0.99
CA ALA A 131 -3.19 1.68 -0.56
C ALA A 131 -2.94 2.79 -1.58
N LEU A 132 -2.88 2.46 -2.88
CA LEU A 132 -2.80 3.47 -3.95
C LEU A 132 -3.99 4.44 -3.90
N ALA A 133 -5.21 3.93 -3.71
CA ALA A 133 -6.40 4.77 -3.59
C ALA A 133 -6.33 5.71 -2.39
N ASP A 134 -5.74 5.27 -1.28
CA ASP A 134 -5.50 6.10 -0.09
C ASP A 134 -4.43 7.17 -0.34
N GLU A 135 -3.35 6.85 -1.07
CA GLU A 135 -2.33 7.82 -1.50
C GLU A 135 -2.90 8.90 -2.43
N ILE A 136 -3.70 8.48 -3.43
CA ILE A 136 -4.38 9.38 -4.36
C ILE A 136 -5.36 10.28 -3.60
N ARG A 137 -6.15 9.74 -2.65
CA ARG A 137 -7.02 10.57 -1.80
C ARG A 137 -6.25 11.53 -0.93
N ALA A 138 -5.13 11.12 -0.34
CA ALA A 138 -4.29 12.01 0.46
C ALA A 138 -3.80 13.20 -0.39
N THR A 139 -3.32 12.91 -1.59
CA THR A 139 -2.87 13.91 -2.56
C THR A 139 -3.98 14.91 -2.90
N ALA A 140 -5.18 14.40 -3.21
CA ALA A 140 -6.34 15.24 -3.49
C ALA A 140 -6.72 16.14 -2.30
N VAL A 141 -6.76 15.58 -1.09
CA VAL A 141 -7.09 16.34 0.14
C VAL A 141 -6.06 17.45 0.39
N MET A 142 -4.77 17.17 0.21
CA MET A 142 -3.70 18.18 0.34
C MET A 142 -3.84 19.32 -0.67
N GLN A 143 -4.51 19.08 -1.80
CA GLN A 143 -4.85 20.09 -2.81
C GLN A 143 -6.21 20.78 -2.53
N GLY A 144 -6.86 20.50 -1.41
CA GLY A 144 -8.18 21.03 -1.07
C GLY A 144 -9.33 20.41 -1.87
N LEU A 145 -9.08 19.28 -2.55
CA LEU A 145 -10.09 18.58 -3.35
C LEU A 145 -10.88 17.60 -2.49
N SER A 146 -12.18 17.55 -2.74
CA SER A 146 -13.10 16.59 -2.15
C SER A 146 -14.12 16.15 -3.19
N GLY A 147 -14.88 15.09 -2.91
CA GLY A 147 -15.92 14.62 -3.80
C GLY A 147 -16.91 13.71 -3.07
N ASN A 148 -17.76 13.03 -3.85
CA ASN A 148 -18.76 12.11 -3.31
C ASN A 148 -18.13 10.75 -2.92
N ASP A 149 -18.97 9.79 -2.57
CA ASP A 149 -18.60 8.42 -2.19
C ASP A 149 -17.84 7.61 -3.28
N THR A 150 -17.83 8.10 -4.53
CA THR A 150 -17.02 7.54 -5.62
C THR A 150 -15.67 8.26 -5.81
N PHE A 151 -15.40 9.31 -5.06
CA PHE A 151 -14.20 10.11 -5.17
C PHE A 151 -12.96 9.32 -4.79
N ARG A 152 -12.13 9.00 -5.80
CA ARG A 152 -10.85 8.30 -5.66
C ARG A 152 -10.95 7.05 -4.77
N ASN A 153 -12.08 6.35 -4.88
CA ASN A 153 -12.27 5.06 -4.26
C ASN A 153 -11.52 3.96 -5.05
N PRO A 154 -11.27 2.77 -4.46
CA PRO A 154 -10.53 1.71 -5.15
C PRO A 154 -11.09 1.34 -6.51
N ASN A 155 -12.42 1.38 -6.69
CA ASN A 155 -13.03 1.13 -7.99
C ASN A 155 -12.70 2.22 -9.02
N GLY A 156 -12.80 3.50 -8.65
CA GLY A 156 -12.47 4.63 -9.51
C GLY A 156 -11.00 4.65 -9.89
N VAL A 157 -10.11 4.33 -8.94
CA VAL A 157 -8.68 4.17 -9.18
C VAL A 157 -8.41 3.01 -10.13
N TYR A 158 -9.01 1.83 -9.90
CA TYR A 158 -8.90 0.72 -10.85
C TYR A 158 -9.34 1.10 -12.26
N MET A 159 -10.50 1.76 -12.38
CA MET A 159 -11.01 2.22 -13.67
C MET A 159 -10.05 3.20 -14.34
N LYS A 160 -9.41 4.09 -13.56
CA LYS A 160 -8.34 4.97 -14.06
C LYS A 160 -7.17 4.17 -14.61
N LEU A 161 -6.66 3.18 -13.88
CA LEU A 161 -5.56 2.31 -14.34
C LEU A 161 -5.93 1.57 -15.63
N MET A 162 -7.19 1.12 -15.77
CA MET A 162 -7.67 0.50 -17.01
C MET A 162 -7.76 1.49 -18.17
N GLU A 163 -8.03 2.77 -17.89
CA GLU A 163 -8.02 3.84 -18.88
C GLU A 163 -6.60 4.15 -19.37
N LEU A 164 -5.60 4.13 -18.48
CA LEU A 164 -4.20 4.39 -18.81
C LEU A 164 -3.60 3.37 -19.81
N ARG A 165 -4.18 2.16 -19.89
CA ARG A 165 -3.76 1.12 -20.85
C ARG A 165 -3.71 1.58 -22.30
N LYS A 166 -4.49 2.60 -22.67
CA LYS A 166 -4.50 3.17 -24.03
C LYS A 166 -3.16 3.82 -24.42
N TYR A 167 -2.32 4.16 -23.43
CA TYR A 167 -0.98 4.73 -23.64
C TYR A 167 0.13 3.67 -23.61
N ASP A 168 -0.17 2.42 -23.24
CA ASP A 168 0.81 1.34 -23.13
C ASP A 168 0.98 0.64 -24.49
N GLU A 169 2.13 0.84 -25.14
CA GLU A 169 2.47 0.23 -26.44
C GLU A 169 2.50 -1.30 -26.39
N ASN A 170 2.71 -1.90 -25.21
CA ASN A 170 2.72 -3.35 -25.03
C ASN A 170 1.31 -3.94 -24.86
N TYR A 171 0.29 -3.10 -24.67
CA TYR A 171 -1.09 -3.53 -24.48
C TYR A 171 -1.84 -3.65 -25.80
N LYS A 172 -2.22 -4.89 -26.17
CA LYS A 172 -2.88 -5.20 -27.46
C LYS A 172 -4.42 -5.23 -27.41
N GLY A 173 -5.06 -4.74 -26.34
CA GLY A 173 -6.52 -4.78 -26.15
C GLY A 173 -7.21 -3.45 -26.42
N ILE A 174 -8.55 -3.44 -26.39
CA ILE A 174 -9.38 -2.23 -26.57
C ILE A 174 -9.47 -1.34 -25.30
N GLY A 175 -8.93 -1.80 -24.17
CA GLY A 175 -9.00 -1.07 -22.90
C GLY A 175 -10.46 -0.82 -22.47
N LEU A 176 -10.76 0.40 -22.03
CA LEU A 176 -12.14 0.85 -21.76
C LEU A 176 -12.85 1.43 -23.00
N GLY A 177 -12.23 1.40 -24.19
CA GLY A 177 -12.86 1.87 -25.44
C GLY A 177 -13.03 3.40 -25.55
N HIS A 178 -12.32 4.19 -24.73
CA HIS A 178 -12.32 5.65 -24.83
C HIS A 178 -11.10 6.13 -25.62
N GLU A 179 -11.31 6.60 -26.86
CA GLU A 179 -10.24 7.09 -27.74
C GLU A 179 -9.71 8.48 -27.34
N ARG A 180 -10.44 9.23 -26.50
CA ARG A 180 -10.03 10.59 -26.12
C ARG A 180 -8.73 10.55 -25.30
N VAL A 181 -7.67 11.11 -25.89
CA VAL A 181 -6.40 11.42 -25.23
C VAL A 181 -6.54 12.69 -24.40
N ARG A 182 -5.91 12.72 -23.23
CA ARG A 182 -5.78 13.91 -22.39
C ARG A 182 -4.31 14.25 -22.23
N ASP A 183 -3.96 15.50 -22.50
CA ASP A 183 -2.56 15.94 -22.56
C ASP A 183 -1.79 15.63 -21.27
N VAL A 184 -2.37 15.89 -20.10
CA VAL A 184 -1.74 15.58 -18.80
C VAL A 184 -1.56 14.08 -18.56
N GLU A 185 -2.47 13.23 -19.06
CA GLU A 185 -2.29 11.78 -18.92
C GLU A 185 -1.19 11.27 -19.82
N LEU A 186 -1.15 11.76 -21.07
CA LEU A 186 -0.10 11.41 -22.02
C LEU A 186 1.27 11.88 -21.53
N GLU A 187 1.36 13.13 -21.08
CA GLU A 187 2.58 13.71 -20.51
C GLU A 187 3.13 12.88 -19.35
N VAL A 188 2.30 12.55 -18.36
CA VAL A 188 2.73 11.73 -17.22
C VAL A 188 3.10 10.32 -17.66
N PHE A 189 2.36 9.70 -18.59
CA PHE A 189 2.62 8.33 -19.03
C PHE A 189 3.92 8.20 -19.83
N THR A 190 4.33 9.24 -20.54
CA THR A 190 5.57 9.26 -21.35
C THR A 190 6.79 9.81 -20.61
N LEU A 191 6.66 10.16 -19.32
CA LEU A 191 7.80 10.56 -18.50
C LEU A 191 8.89 9.47 -18.50
N PRO A 192 10.19 9.85 -18.55
CA PRO A 192 11.27 8.91 -18.34
C PRO A 192 11.09 8.18 -17.00
N GLU A 193 11.35 6.87 -16.97
CA GLU A 193 11.10 6.01 -15.81
C GLU A 193 11.69 6.61 -14.51
N ARG A 194 12.91 7.13 -14.58
CA ARG A 194 13.57 7.79 -13.45
C ARG A 194 12.82 9.03 -12.95
N GLU A 195 12.30 9.86 -13.85
CA GLU A 195 11.58 11.09 -13.49
C GLU A 195 10.22 10.77 -12.88
N LEU A 196 9.49 9.80 -13.46
CA LEU A 196 8.23 9.32 -12.91
C LEU A 196 8.42 8.78 -11.49
N LEU A 197 9.46 7.97 -11.26
CA LEU A 197 9.75 7.38 -9.96
C LEU A 197 10.17 8.42 -8.92
N LEU A 198 11.00 9.41 -9.30
CA LEU A 198 11.35 10.52 -8.41
C LEU A 198 10.14 11.38 -8.06
N ALA A 199 9.29 11.69 -9.03
CA ALA A 199 8.08 12.46 -8.77
C ALA A 199 7.10 11.70 -7.86
N ALA A 200 6.92 10.39 -8.06
CA ALA A 200 6.11 9.55 -7.19
C ALA A 200 6.69 9.47 -5.76
N TYR A 201 8.02 9.38 -5.62
CA TYR A 201 8.72 9.43 -4.34
C TYR A 201 8.47 10.75 -3.60
N ASP A 202 8.64 11.88 -4.27
CA ASP A 202 8.40 13.20 -3.68
C ASP A 202 6.94 13.38 -3.23
N ILE A 203 5.98 12.89 -4.02
CA ILE A 203 4.56 12.90 -3.64
C ILE A 203 4.34 12.06 -2.37
N ARG A 204 4.89 10.84 -2.30
CA ARG A 204 4.75 9.97 -1.12
C ARG A 204 5.39 10.57 0.13
N ASN A 205 6.53 11.26 0.01
CA ASN A 205 7.14 12.00 1.11
C ASN A 205 6.23 13.14 1.61
N ARG A 206 5.60 13.89 0.69
CA ARG A 206 4.63 14.92 1.08
C ARG A 206 3.40 14.32 1.77
N ILE A 207 2.90 13.18 1.31
CA ILE A 207 1.80 12.45 1.96
C ILE A 207 2.20 11.99 3.37
N GLN A 208 3.42 11.48 3.53
CA GLN A 208 3.93 11.07 4.84
C GLN A 208 4.00 12.26 5.80
N ALA A 209 4.63 13.36 5.40
CA ALA A 209 4.70 14.58 6.21
C ALA A 209 3.30 15.13 6.58
N PHE A 210 2.34 15.08 5.64
CA PHE A 210 0.95 15.45 5.91
C PHE A 210 0.33 14.58 7.00
N ARG A 211 0.50 13.25 6.95
CA ARG A 211 0.00 12.34 7.97
C ARG A 211 0.66 12.57 9.33
N GLU A 212 1.97 12.77 9.36
CA GLU A 212 2.74 13.06 10.58
C GLU A 212 2.31 14.38 11.24
N SER A 213 1.87 15.37 10.44
CA SER A 213 1.29 16.61 10.95
C SER A 213 -0.16 16.49 11.46
N GLY A 214 -0.73 15.28 11.49
CA GLY A 214 -2.10 15.02 11.94
C GLY A 214 -3.16 15.14 10.82
N GLY A 215 -2.73 15.25 9.57
CA GLY A 215 -3.63 15.29 8.41
C GLY A 215 -4.47 14.03 8.28
N GLN A 216 -5.78 14.19 8.12
CA GLN A 216 -6.72 13.08 7.97
C GLN A 216 -7.08 12.84 6.51
N VAL A 217 -7.04 11.57 6.10
CA VAL A 217 -7.51 11.12 4.78
C VAL A 217 -8.85 10.41 4.99
N PRO A 218 -9.94 10.85 4.33
CA PRO A 218 -11.22 10.16 4.42
C PRO A 218 -11.07 8.68 4.04
N LYS A 219 -11.44 7.80 4.97
CA LYS A 219 -11.47 6.36 4.72
C LYS A 219 -12.65 6.08 3.80
N VAL A 220 -12.38 5.46 2.66
CA VAL A 220 -13.47 4.88 1.86
C VAL A 220 -13.86 3.58 2.53
N GLU A 221 -15.10 3.51 3.00
CA GLU A 221 -15.63 2.26 3.52
C GLU A 221 -15.56 1.18 2.43
N ARG A 222 -14.97 0.03 2.76
CA ARG A 222 -14.95 -1.13 1.85
C ARG A 222 -16.38 -1.66 1.67
N PRO A 223 -16.77 -2.12 0.47
CA PRO A 223 -18.05 -2.81 0.32
C PRO A 223 -18.08 -4.04 1.23
N LEU A 224 -19.21 -4.24 1.91
CA LEU A 224 -19.37 -5.37 2.83
C LEU A 224 -19.09 -6.71 2.12
N PRO A 225 -18.43 -7.66 2.81
CA PRO A 225 -18.13 -8.96 2.25
C PRO A 225 -19.42 -9.72 1.92
N LYS A 226 -19.38 -10.53 0.85
CA LYS A 226 -20.53 -11.37 0.45
C LYS A 226 -20.84 -12.44 1.49
N SER A 227 -19.82 -12.94 2.20
CA SER A 227 -19.97 -13.94 3.25
C SER A 227 -20.80 -13.37 4.40
N GLU A 228 -21.90 -14.06 4.74
CA GLU A 228 -22.74 -13.70 5.88
C GLU A 228 -21.95 -13.76 7.20
N VAL A 229 -21.16 -14.81 7.40
CA VAL A 229 -20.30 -14.94 8.59
C VAL A 229 -19.32 -13.79 8.73
N LEU A 230 -18.73 -13.30 7.62
CA LEU A 230 -17.84 -12.14 7.71
C LEU A 230 -18.59 -10.86 8.08
N ARG A 231 -19.84 -10.70 7.60
CA ARG A 231 -20.68 -9.55 8.00
C ARG A 231 -21.07 -9.62 9.46
N GLU A 232 -21.38 -10.82 9.97
CA GLU A 232 -21.65 -11.05 11.39
C GLU A 232 -20.42 -10.73 12.25
N LEU A 233 -19.23 -11.23 11.86
CA LEU A 233 -17.99 -10.96 12.59
C LEU A 233 -17.61 -9.47 12.60
N LEU A 234 -17.80 -8.76 11.48
CA LEU A 234 -17.60 -7.30 11.38
C LEU A 234 -18.61 -6.48 12.19
N ALA A 235 -19.79 -7.05 12.45
CA ALA A 235 -20.85 -6.40 13.22
C ALA A 235 -20.82 -6.83 14.70
N SER A 236 -19.87 -7.66 15.10
CA SER A 236 -19.75 -8.16 16.46
C SER A 236 -19.21 -7.08 17.39
N ASP A 237 -19.69 -7.05 18.63
CA ASP A 237 -19.13 -6.17 19.67
C ASP A 237 -17.79 -6.69 20.23
N LYS A 238 -17.35 -7.90 19.83
CA LYS A 238 -16.11 -8.50 20.32
C LYS A 238 -14.92 -8.11 19.44
N PRO A 239 -13.86 -7.48 19.99
CA PRO A 239 -12.69 -7.06 19.22
C PRO A 239 -12.02 -8.20 18.43
N LEU A 240 -11.88 -9.39 19.04
CA LEU A 240 -11.28 -10.57 18.40
C LEU A 240 -12.06 -11.02 17.15
N GLU A 241 -13.39 -10.97 17.18
CA GLU A 241 -14.22 -11.36 16.04
C GLU A 241 -14.08 -10.36 14.88
N ASN A 242 -13.98 -9.07 15.19
CA ASN A 242 -13.68 -8.03 14.20
C ASN A 242 -12.31 -8.24 13.57
N GLN A 243 -11.28 -8.47 14.38
CA GLN A 243 -9.92 -8.72 13.89
C GLN A 243 -9.85 -9.99 13.02
N LEU A 244 -10.56 -11.05 13.42
CA LEU A 244 -10.72 -12.26 12.61
C LEU A 244 -11.36 -11.96 11.25
N ALA A 245 -12.40 -11.14 11.20
CA ALA A 245 -13.00 -10.74 9.93
C ALA A 245 -11.98 -10.05 9.01
N GLU A 246 -11.15 -9.18 9.57
CA GLU A 246 -10.11 -8.49 8.81
C GLU A 246 -9.04 -9.43 8.25
N VAL A 247 -8.58 -10.42 9.04
CA VAL A 247 -7.63 -11.45 8.58
C VAL A 247 -8.23 -12.25 7.42
N LEU A 248 -9.49 -12.68 7.56
CA LEU A 248 -10.15 -13.48 6.53
C LEU A 248 -10.40 -12.68 5.24
N ILE A 249 -10.81 -11.41 5.35
CA ILE A 249 -10.98 -10.51 4.19
C ILE A 249 -9.65 -10.36 3.46
N ASP A 250 -8.58 -10.13 4.22
CA ASP A 250 -7.26 -9.94 3.66
C ASP A 250 -6.73 -11.18 2.92
N TRP A 251 -7.03 -12.37 3.42
CA TRP A 251 -6.72 -13.59 2.68
C TRP A 251 -7.55 -13.76 1.42
N GLN A 252 -8.82 -13.33 1.41
CA GLN A 252 -9.58 -13.29 0.17
C GLN A 252 -8.95 -12.34 -0.84
N ASP A 253 -8.45 -11.19 -0.39
CA ASP A 253 -7.76 -10.20 -1.23
C ASP A 253 -6.43 -10.75 -1.75
N THR A 254 -5.59 -11.31 -0.88
CA THR A 254 -4.31 -11.94 -1.24
C THR A 254 -4.52 -13.05 -2.28
N LYS A 255 -5.53 -13.91 -2.11
CA LYS A 255 -5.86 -14.94 -3.11
C LYS A 255 -6.21 -14.33 -4.47
N ARG A 256 -6.98 -13.23 -4.51
CA ARG A 256 -7.32 -12.54 -5.77
C ARG A 256 -6.08 -12.01 -6.47
N ASP A 257 -5.15 -11.46 -5.70
CA ASP A 257 -3.92 -10.86 -6.23
C ASP A 257 -3.02 -11.91 -6.89
N PHE A 258 -3.01 -13.13 -6.35
CA PHE A 258 -2.34 -14.28 -6.98
C PHE A 258 -3.19 -14.99 -8.05
N GLY A 259 -4.33 -14.42 -8.47
CA GLY A 259 -5.23 -15.03 -9.47
C GLY A 259 -5.93 -16.30 -8.98
N ARG A 260 -5.92 -16.57 -7.66
CA ARG A 260 -6.55 -17.73 -7.03
C ARG A 260 -8.01 -17.43 -6.67
N PHE A 261 -8.83 -18.48 -6.59
CA PHE A 261 -10.22 -18.35 -6.16
C PHE A 261 -10.29 -17.85 -4.70
N PRO A 262 -10.97 -16.73 -4.39
CA PRO A 262 -10.99 -16.12 -3.07
C PRO A 262 -12.00 -16.76 -2.11
N GLY A 263 -12.04 -18.09 -2.07
CA GLY A 263 -12.88 -18.85 -1.16
C GLY A 263 -12.26 -18.95 0.25
N LEU A 264 -13.12 -18.92 1.27
CA LEU A 264 -12.75 -19.20 2.66
C LEU A 264 -12.89 -20.69 3.03
N GLY A 265 -13.28 -21.55 2.07
CA GLY A 265 -13.43 -22.98 2.30
C GLY A 265 -14.40 -23.28 3.46
N ARG A 266 -13.92 -24.06 4.44
CA ARG A 266 -14.70 -24.46 5.62
C ARG A 266 -14.64 -23.47 6.78
N GLU A 267 -13.90 -22.35 6.67
CA GLU A 267 -13.80 -21.38 7.77
C GLU A 267 -15.17 -20.86 8.21
N PRO A 268 -16.06 -20.37 7.32
CA PRO A 268 -17.33 -19.80 7.77
C PRO A 268 -18.21 -20.81 8.54
N SER A 269 -18.27 -22.07 8.08
CA SER A 269 -19.06 -23.09 8.75
C SER A 269 -18.44 -23.55 10.07
N GLN A 270 -17.10 -23.60 10.16
CA GLN A 270 -16.42 -23.93 11.42
C GLN A 270 -16.56 -22.82 12.45
N ILE A 271 -16.49 -21.55 12.05
CA ILE A 271 -16.71 -20.40 12.93
C ILE A 271 -18.14 -20.43 13.47
N ARG A 272 -19.14 -20.65 12.61
CA ARG A 272 -20.54 -20.81 13.07
C ARG A 272 -20.70 -21.97 14.07
N LYS A 273 -20.01 -23.09 13.83
CA LYS A 273 -20.19 -24.31 14.64
C LYS A 273 -19.43 -24.27 15.97
N HIS A 274 -18.24 -23.69 15.99
CA HIS A 274 -17.29 -23.82 17.11
C HIS A 274 -16.86 -22.49 17.72
N GLY A 275 -17.18 -21.36 17.08
CA GLY A 275 -16.75 -20.02 17.50
C GLY A 275 -15.36 -19.65 16.98
N ALA A 276 -15.06 -18.34 17.01
CA ALA A 276 -13.83 -17.76 16.50
C ALA A 276 -12.57 -18.29 17.21
N VAL A 277 -12.57 -18.27 18.56
CA VAL A 277 -11.42 -18.68 19.39
C VAL A 277 -11.00 -20.12 19.08
N HIS A 278 -11.94 -21.06 19.03
CA HIS A 278 -11.65 -22.46 18.74
C HIS A 278 -11.01 -22.65 17.36
N VAL A 279 -11.52 -21.93 16.34
CA VAL A 279 -11.01 -22.02 14.98
C VAL A 279 -9.59 -21.47 14.90
N ILE A 280 -9.33 -20.30 15.50
CA ILE A 280 -8.00 -19.68 15.55
C ILE A 280 -7.01 -20.61 16.26
N GLU A 281 -7.36 -21.09 17.45
CA GLU A 281 -6.52 -21.99 18.24
C GLU A 281 -6.15 -23.24 17.43
N LYS A 282 -7.16 -23.88 16.83
CA LYS A 282 -6.95 -25.09 16.03
C LYS A 282 -5.99 -24.85 14.88
N ARG A 283 -6.08 -23.69 14.22
CA ARG A 283 -5.23 -23.34 13.06
C ARG A 283 -3.79 -23.08 13.47
N VAL A 284 -3.57 -22.33 14.55
CA VAL A 284 -2.24 -22.11 15.10
C VAL A 284 -1.61 -23.46 15.52
N ARG A 285 -2.35 -24.36 16.14
CA ARG A 285 -1.82 -25.70 16.49
C ARG A 285 -1.47 -26.55 15.27
N SER A 286 -2.32 -26.60 14.25
CA SER A 286 -2.23 -27.63 13.20
C SER A 286 -1.32 -27.31 12.02
N ARG A 287 -0.81 -26.08 11.86
CA ARG A 287 -0.16 -25.61 10.61
C ARG A 287 -1.02 -25.94 9.38
N ALA A 288 -2.23 -25.38 9.32
CA ALA A 288 -3.15 -25.70 8.25
C ALA A 288 -2.74 -25.01 6.94
N SER A 289 -2.45 -25.81 5.91
CA SER A 289 -1.99 -25.32 4.60
C SER A 289 -2.90 -24.24 3.99
N GLY A 290 -2.28 -23.17 3.51
CA GLY A 290 -2.95 -22.03 2.87
C GLY A 290 -3.44 -20.93 3.81
N PHE A 291 -3.30 -21.11 5.13
CA PHE A 291 -3.58 -20.11 6.17
C PHE A 291 -2.39 -19.87 7.12
N ASP A 292 -1.33 -20.66 6.98
CA ASP A 292 -0.02 -20.40 7.59
C ASP A 292 0.75 -19.27 6.87
N GLU A 293 0.26 -18.86 5.69
CA GLU A 293 0.79 -17.70 4.98
C GLU A 293 0.30 -16.44 5.71
N VAL A 294 1.21 -15.77 6.42
CA VAL A 294 1.00 -14.38 6.79
C VAL A 294 0.77 -13.63 5.48
N SER A 295 -0.37 -12.96 5.40
CA SER A 295 -0.69 -12.11 4.26
C SER A 295 0.45 -11.12 4.00
N ALA A 296 0.51 -10.55 2.79
CA ALA A 296 1.47 -9.50 2.45
C ALA A 296 1.38 -8.24 3.35
N SER A 297 0.48 -8.22 4.32
CA SER A 297 0.20 -7.12 5.23
C SER A 297 0.50 -7.41 6.71
N GLY A 298 1.00 -8.60 7.03
CA GLY A 298 1.25 -8.99 8.42
C GLY A 298 0.03 -9.51 9.17
N LYS A 299 -1.17 -9.58 8.56
CA LYS A 299 -2.37 -10.14 9.20
C LYS A 299 -2.36 -11.66 9.16
N SER A 300 -2.52 -12.29 10.32
CA SER A 300 -2.51 -13.75 10.52
C SER A 300 -3.31 -14.17 11.76
N TYR A 301 -3.54 -15.48 11.93
CA TYR A 301 -4.13 -16.02 13.18
C TYR A 301 -3.19 -15.85 14.37
N GLU A 302 -1.89 -16.00 14.16
CA GLU A 302 -0.88 -15.82 15.20
C GLU A 302 -0.91 -14.40 15.78
N GLN A 303 -1.13 -13.37 14.95
CA GLN A 303 -1.26 -12.00 15.44
C GLN A 303 -2.50 -11.83 16.33
N ILE A 304 -3.64 -12.42 15.95
CA ILE A 304 -4.85 -12.42 16.78
C ILE A 304 -4.58 -13.07 18.14
N VAL A 305 -3.85 -14.18 18.16
CA VAL A 305 -3.48 -14.86 19.42
C VAL A 305 -2.62 -13.96 20.30
N VAL A 306 -1.68 -13.21 19.74
CA VAL A 306 -0.82 -12.29 20.51
C VAL A 306 -1.61 -11.09 21.03
N ASP A 307 -2.48 -10.51 20.21
CA ASP A 307 -3.27 -9.32 20.58
C ASP A 307 -4.36 -9.62 21.62
N HIS A 308 -4.84 -10.87 21.65
CA HIS A 308 -5.88 -11.35 22.56
C HIS A 308 -5.40 -12.54 23.39
N PHE A 309 -4.15 -12.49 23.88
CA PHE A 309 -3.48 -13.60 24.54
C PHE A 309 -4.26 -14.16 25.74
N GLU A 310 -5.06 -13.34 26.40
CA GLU A 310 -5.92 -13.74 27.53
C GLU A 310 -7.02 -14.74 27.15
N GLN A 311 -7.35 -14.85 25.86
CA GLN A 311 -8.38 -15.76 25.34
C GLN A 311 -7.82 -17.10 24.87
N PHE A 312 -6.50 -17.30 24.92
CA PHE A 312 -5.82 -18.49 24.40
C PHE A 312 -4.95 -19.18 25.46
N PRO A 313 -4.77 -20.51 25.36
CA PRO A 313 -3.81 -21.21 26.21
C PRO A 313 -2.37 -20.70 26.01
N ASN A 314 -1.58 -20.60 27.08
CA ASN A 314 -0.20 -20.11 27.03
C ASN A 314 0.68 -20.81 25.98
N GLU A 315 0.52 -22.13 25.81
CA GLU A 315 1.26 -22.89 24.79
C GLU A 315 0.97 -22.42 23.35
N VAL A 316 -0.26 -21.98 23.09
CA VAL A 316 -0.70 -21.46 21.79
C VAL A 316 -0.14 -20.05 21.58
N VAL A 317 -0.14 -19.23 22.64
CA VAL A 317 0.45 -17.89 22.64
C VAL A 317 1.95 -17.95 22.35
N GLU A 318 2.70 -18.81 23.02
CA GLU A 318 4.14 -18.96 22.79
C GLU A 318 4.44 -19.52 21.39
N THR A 319 3.60 -20.44 20.90
CA THR A 319 3.68 -20.91 19.51
C THR A 319 3.46 -19.77 18.51
N ALA A 320 2.45 -18.92 18.74
CA ALA A 320 2.14 -17.79 17.88
C ALA A 320 3.28 -16.75 17.87
N LYS A 321 3.80 -16.37 19.04
CA LYS A 321 4.95 -15.46 19.15
C LYS A 321 6.18 -15.99 18.43
N LYS A 322 6.52 -17.27 18.63
CA LYS A 322 7.66 -17.90 17.95
C LYS A 322 7.50 -17.81 16.44
N ARG A 323 6.32 -18.14 15.91
CA ARG A 323 6.05 -18.11 14.46
C ARG A 323 6.08 -16.71 13.87
N LEU A 324 5.53 -15.70 14.56
CA LEU A 324 5.61 -14.32 14.11
C LEU A 324 7.06 -13.84 14.05
N ALA A 325 7.87 -14.20 15.06
CA ALA A 325 9.29 -13.89 15.06
C ALA A 325 10.02 -14.61 13.91
N ASP A 326 9.78 -15.92 13.71
CA ASP A 326 10.37 -16.67 12.59
C ASP A 326 9.98 -16.09 11.24
N PHE A 327 8.71 -15.66 11.08
CA PHE A 327 8.22 -14.99 9.87
C PHE A 327 8.91 -13.65 9.62
N ASP A 328 8.96 -12.78 10.63
CA ASP A 328 9.62 -11.46 10.52
C ASP A 328 11.11 -11.59 10.20
N LEU A 329 11.80 -12.55 10.81
CA LEU A 329 13.19 -12.87 10.48
C LEU A 329 13.35 -13.31 9.01
N ALA A 330 12.40 -14.07 8.48
CA ALA A 330 12.42 -14.57 7.10
C ALA A 330 11.98 -13.54 6.05
N MET A 331 11.40 -12.40 6.47
CA MET A 331 10.95 -11.36 5.54
C MET A 331 12.14 -10.73 4.80
N PRO A 332 12.13 -10.70 3.44
CA PRO A 332 13.14 -10.02 2.65
C PRO A 332 13.23 -8.52 2.99
N THR A 333 14.42 -7.97 2.91
CA THR A 333 14.70 -6.54 3.12
C THR A 333 15.71 -6.04 2.07
N ASP A 334 15.58 -4.78 1.67
CA ASP A 334 16.55 -4.05 0.86
C ASP A 334 17.62 -3.35 1.73
N ASN A 335 17.40 -3.29 3.04
CA ASN A 335 18.33 -2.72 4.00
C ASN A 335 19.45 -3.72 4.31
N ARG A 336 20.68 -3.36 3.96
CA ARG A 336 21.86 -4.20 4.12
C ARG A 336 22.13 -4.59 5.59
N ASP A 337 21.98 -3.66 6.53
CA ASP A 337 22.28 -3.91 7.95
C ASP A 337 21.21 -4.80 8.57
N GLU A 338 19.94 -4.60 8.20
CA GLU A 338 18.83 -5.46 8.60
C GLU A 338 19.01 -6.87 8.03
N LEU A 339 19.41 -6.99 6.76
CA LEU A 339 19.68 -8.28 6.11
C LEU A 339 20.78 -9.05 6.85
N GLU A 340 21.86 -8.37 7.24
CA GLU A 340 22.96 -8.99 7.98
C GLU A 340 22.51 -9.45 9.38
N LYS A 341 21.75 -8.61 10.10
CA LYS A 341 21.17 -8.96 11.41
C LYS A 341 20.24 -10.17 11.31
N LYS A 342 19.31 -10.17 10.35
CA LYS A 342 18.38 -11.28 10.09
C LYS A 342 19.14 -12.56 9.73
N THR A 343 20.14 -12.46 8.86
CA THR A 343 21.01 -13.59 8.48
C THR A 343 21.69 -14.21 9.70
N LYS A 344 22.30 -13.38 10.57
CA LYS A 344 22.94 -13.87 11.80
C LYS A 344 21.95 -14.55 12.74
N ALA A 345 20.74 -14.01 12.87
CA ALA A 345 19.70 -14.60 13.69
C ALA A 345 19.20 -15.94 13.13
N ILE A 346 19.02 -16.07 11.82
CA ILE A 346 18.67 -17.33 11.15
C ILE A 346 19.78 -18.37 11.29
N LEU A 347 21.06 -17.98 11.15
CA LEU A 347 22.20 -18.89 11.36
C LEU A 347 22.24 -19.48 12.79
N SER A 348 21.68 -18.79 13.78
CA SER A 348 21.55 -19.29 15.14
C SER A 348 20.36 -20.24 15.37
N ARG A 349 19.52 -20.46 14.35
CA ARG A 349 18.31 -21.31 14.36
C ARG A 349 18.35 -22.37 13.25
N PRO A 350 19.09 -23.48 13.44
CA PRO A 350 19.28 -24.50 12.40
C PRO A 350 17.98 -25.08 11.83
N GLU A 351 16.90 -25.09 12.62
CA GLU A 351 15.58 -25.57 12.18
C GLU A 351 14.98 -24.73 11.05
N MET A 352 15.38 -23.46 10.89
CA MET A 352 14.94 -22.59 9.78
C MET A 352 15.64 -22.90 8.45
N LEU A 353 16.72 -23.69 8.50
CA LEU A 353 17.56 -24.03 7.35
C LEU A 353 17.54 -25.55 7.08
N SER A 354 16.54 -26.27 7.59
CA SER A 354 16.41 -27.72 7.39
C SER A 354 16.23 -28.12 5.93
N GLU A 355 15.68 -27.22 5.12
CA GLU A 355 15.50 -27.37 3.67
C GLU A 355 16.00 -26.12 2.93
N PRO A 356 16.52 -26.26 1.69
CA PRO A 356 16.88 -25.11 0.88
C PRO A 356 15.67 -24.18 0.61
N PRO A 357 15.79 -22.85 0.82
CA PRO A 357 14.70 -21.94 0.54
C PRO A 357 14.43 -21.84 -0.97
N ALA A 358 13.15 -21.74 -1.35
CA ALA A 358 12.74 -21.62 -2.76
C ALA A 358 13.26 -20.32 -3.43
N GLY A 359 13.51 -19.27 -2.64
CA GLY A 359 13.96 -17.96 -3.13
C GLY A 359 12.87 -17.18 -3.87
N ASN A 360 13.29 -16.09 -4.55
CA ASN A 360 12.41 -15.28 -5.38
C ASN A 360 12.97 -15.23 -6.83
N PRO A 361 12.29 -15.85 -7.82
CA PRO A 361 12.76 -15.88 -9.21
C PRO A 361 12.68 -14.52 -9.91
N SER A 362 12.00 -13.53 -9.33
CA SER A 362 11.87 -12.18 -9.87
C SER A 362 11.91 -11.18 -8.71
N PRO A 363 13.09 -10.94 -8.10
CA PRO A 363 13.21 -10.04 -6.97
C PRO A 363 12.77 -8.62 -7.36
N LYS A 364 12.05 -7.97 -6.44
CA LYS A 364 11.62 -6.59 -6.62
C LYS A 364 12.86 -5.70 -6.74
N LYS A 365 12.87 -4.83 -7.74
CA LYS A 365 13.88 -3.78 -7.87
C LYS A 365 13.40 -2.56 -7.09
N GLU A 366 14.25 -2.05 -6.22
CA GLU A 366 14.07 -0.77 -5.55
C GLU A 366 15.13 0.22 -6.04
N LEU A 367 14.75 1.48 -6.23
CA LEU A 367 15.71 2.53 -6.55
C LEU A 367 16.37 3.04 -5.28
N ALA A 368 17.70 2.95 -5.23
CA ALA A 368 18.50 3.57 -4.18
C ALA A 368 19.11 4.88 -4.70
N LEU A 369 18.86 5.98 -4.01
CA LEU A 369 19.61 7.22 -4.19
C LEU A 369 20.91 7.12 -3.39
N GLY A 370 22.05 7.33 -4.05
CA GLY A 370 23.37 7.28 -3.44
C GLY A 370 24.16 8.55 -3.69
N THR A 371 24.96 8.95 -2.70
CA THR A 371 25.97 10.00 -2.92
C THR A 371 27.13 9.40 -3.70
N VAL A 372 27.49 10.03 -4.81
CA VAL A 372 28.66 9.65 -5.62
C VAL A 372 29.70 10.75 -5.51
N TYR A 373 30.93 10.37 -5.20
CA TYR A 373 32.07 11.28 -5.18
C TYR A 373 32.74 11.29 -6.55
N VAL A 374 32.92 12.48 -7.12
CA VAL A 374 33.71 12.68 -8.34
C VAL A 374 35.19 12.52 -7.99
N ARG A 375 35.88 11.59 -8.66
CA ARG A 375 37.29 11.25 -8.38
C ARG A 375 38.20 11.70 -9.52
N ASP A 376 39.41 12.13 -9.19
CA ASP A 376 40.45 12.48 -10.14
C ASP A 376 41.08 11.19 -10.72
N PRO A 377 40.92 10.92 -12.04
CA PRO A 377 41.46 9.72 -12.65
C PRO A 377 43.00 9.65 -12.58
N ARG A 378 43.69 10.79 -12.42
CA ARG A 378 45.16 10.84 -12.30
C ARG A 378 45.63 10.26 -10.96
N VAL A 379 44.89 10.51 -9.88
CA VAL A 379 45.17 9.95 -8.55
C VAL A 379 45.03 8.43 -8.58
N VAL A 380 43.95 7.94 -9.20
CA VAL A 380 43.70 6.49 -9.36
C VAL A 380 44.79 5.84 -10.21
N ALA A 381 45.12 6.42 -11.37
CA ALA A 381 46.13 5.88 -12.28
C ALA A 381 47.52 5.84 -11.65
N TYR A 382 47.95 6.94 -11.01
CA TYR A 382 49.23 6.98 -10.31
C TYR A 382 49.30 5.92 -9.20
N THR A 383 48.25 5.80 -8.40
CA THR A 383 48.19 4.81 -7.30
C THR A 383 48.33 3.38 -7.83
N GLN A 384 47.66 3.04 -8.92
CA GLN A 384 47.78 1.72 -9.55
C GLN A 384 49.17 1.49 -10.17
N GLN A 385 49.75 2.52 -10.78
CA GLN A 385 51.10 2.46 -11.34
C GLN A 385 52.16 2.26 -10.25
N ARG A 386 52.09 3.01 -9.15
CA ARG A 386 52.98 2.90 -7.98
C ARG A 386 52.99 1.48 -7.44
N ALA A 387 51.81 0.87 -7.30
CA ALA A 387 51.66 -0.48 -6.78
C ALA A 387 52.16 -1.58 -7.73
N ASN A 388 52.27 -1.30 -9.04
CA ASN A 388 52.80 -2.22 -10.05
C ASN A 388 52.25 -3.66 -9.96
N GLY A 389 50.94 -3.78 -9.73
CA GLY A 389 50.27 -5.09 -9.63
C GLY A 389 50.55 -5.87 -8.33
N VAL A 390 51.09 -5.23 -7.29
CA VAL A 390 51.27 -5.78 -5.95
C VAL A 390 50.40 -4.98 -4.96
N CYS A 391 49.60 -5.68 -4.15
CA CYS A 391 48.74 -5.05 -3.15
C CYS A 391 49.57 -4.34 -2.07
N GLU A 392 49.31 -3.06 -1.83
CA GLU A 392 50.09 -2.26 -0.88
C GLU A 392 49.83 -2.69 0.59
N LEU A 393 48.69 -3.37 0.88
CA LEU A 393 48.36 -3.90 2.22
C LEU A 393 48.83 -5.33 2.49
N CYS A 394 48.76 -6.28 1.55
CA CYS A 394 49.20 -7.67 1.82
C CYS A 394 50.50 -8.06 1.12
N GLN A 395 51.02 -7.19 0.25
CA GLN A 395 52.25 -7.40 -0.52
C GLN A 395 52.21 -8.62 -1.43
N GLN A 396 51.01 -9.17 -1.68
CA GLN A 396 50.79 -10.23 -2.65
C GLN A 396 50.51 -9.62 -4.02
N LYS A 397 50.86 -10.36 -5.07
CA LYS A 397 50.48 -10.01 -6.45
C LYS A 397 48.96 -9.93 -6.58
N ALA A 398 48.50 -9.12 -7.54
CA ALA A 398 47.09 -9.04 -7.88
C ALA A 398 46.49 -10.44 -8.13
N PRO A 399 45.27 -10.71 -7.64
CA PRO A 399 44.68 -12.05 -7.66
C PRO A 399 44.38 -12.57 -9.07
N PHE A 400 44.18 -11.66 -10.03
CA PHE A 400 43.98 -11.98 -11.45
C PHE A 400 44.40 -10.79 -12.32
N ARG A 401 44.41 -11.00 -13.64
CA ARG A 401 44.71 -9.97 -14.65
C ARG A 401 43.43 -9.47 -15.32
N ARG A 402 43.42 -8.19 -15.69
CA ARG A 402 42.41 -7.56 -16.56
C ARG A 402 42.59 -8.04 -18.02
N PRO A 403 41.60 -7.82 -18.91
CA PRO A 403 41.72 -8.14 -20.33
C PRO A 403 42.92 -7.48 -21.03
N ASP A 404 43.37 -6.32 -20.54
CA ASP A 404 44.57 -5.61 -21.03
C ASP A 404 45.91 -6.19 -20.50
N GLY A 405 45.86 -7.25 -19.68
CA GLY A 405 47.02 -7.92 -19.09
C GLY A 405 47.52 -7.33 -17.77
N THR A 406 46.99 -6.18 -17.32
CA THR A 406 47.39 -5.55 -16.05
C THR A 406 46.82 -6.29 -14.83
N GLY A 407 47.49 -6.22 -13.67
CA GLY A 407 47.01 -6.83 -12.43
C GLY A 407 45.78 -6.09 -11.87
N TYR A 408 44.74 -6.82 -11.47
CA TYR A 408 43.54 -6.22 -10.87
C TYR A 408 43.78 -5.82 -9.40
N LEU A 409 43.86 -4.51 -9.16
CA LEU A 409 43.80 -3.88 -7.83
C LEU A 409 42.75 -2.77 -7.84
N GLU A 410 42.27 -2.41 -6.66
CA GLU A 410 41.28 -1.37 -6.41
C GLU A 410 41.92 -0.22 -5.63
N THR A 411 41.69 1.02 -6.06
CA THR A 411 42.16 2.21 -5.33
C THR A 411 41.22 2.48 -4.16
N HIS A 412 41.78 2.49 -2.96
CA HIS A 412 41.12 2.72 -1.69
C HIS A 412 41.63 4.01 -1.07
N HIS A 413 40.71 4.88 -0.62
CA HIS A 413 41.03 6.05 0.19
C HIS A 413 41.16 5.63 1.66
N ILE A 414 42.32 5.88 2.26
CA ILE A 414 42.65 5.46 3.63
C ILE A 414 41.75 6.17 4.65
N LEU A 415 41.62 7.49 4.54
CA LEU A 415 40.50 8.24 5.11
C LEU A 415 39.40 8.30 4.04
N PRO A 416 38.25 7.64 4.24
CA PRO A 416 37.20 7.59 3.24
C PRO A 416 36.70 8.98 2.83
N LEU A 417 36.36 9.16 1.55
CA LEU A 417 35.77 10.41 1.05
C LEU A 417 34.47 10.79 1.79
N ALA A 418 33.68 9.79 2.19
CA ALA A 418 32.46 9.98 2.96
C ALA A 418 32.69 10.51 4.39
N GLU A 419 33.91 10.40 4.89
CA GLU A 419 34.34 10.91 6.21
C GLU A 419 35.17 12.19 6.06
N GLY A 420 35.16 12.82 4.88
CA GLY A 420 35.90 14.06 4.60
C GLY A 420 37.36 13.85 4.16
N GLY A 421 37.74 12.62 3.79
CA GLY A 421 39.06 12.34 3.25
C GLY A 421 39.32 13.04 1.91
N PRO A 422 40.55 13.50 1.64
CA PRO A 422 40.88 14.14 0.37
C PRO A 422 41.12 13.10 -0.73
N ASP A 423 40.82 13.46 -1.97
CA ASP A 423 41.16 12.66 -3.16
C ASP A 423 42.58 12.97 -3.62
N THR A 424 43.57 12.49 -2.87
CA THR A 424 45.00 12.69 -3.15
C THR A 424 45.76 11.38 -3.10
N VAL A 425 46.98 11.40 -3.64
CA VAL A 425 47.84 10.22 -3.80
C VAL A 425 48.32 9.68 -2.45
N GLU A 426 48.51 10.57 -1.48
CA GLU A 426 48.96 10.27 -0.12
C GLU A 426 47.83 9.60 0.69
N ASN A 427 46.57 9.91 0.36
CA ASN A 427 45.40 9.28 0.97
C ASN A 427 44.91 8.05 0.18
N CYS A 428 45.61 7.63 -0.88
CA CYS A 428 45.20 6.52 -1.73
C CYS A 428 46.18 5.35 -1.67
N ALA A 429 45.62 4.13 -1.71
CA ALA A 429 46.37 2.89 -1.83
C ALA A 429 45.73 1.95 -2.86
N ALA A 430 46.54 1.21 -3.61
CA ALA A 430 46.07 0.13 -4.48
C ALA A 430 46.12 -1.20 -3.71
N VAL A 431 44.94 -1.77 -3.47
CA VAL A 431 44.73 -2.97 -2.65
C VAL A 431 43.99 -4.05 -3.44
N CYS A 432 44.20 -5.33 -3.09
CA CYS A 432 43.43 -6.42 -3.68
C CYS A 432 41.98 -6.43 -3.12
N PRO A 433 41.01 -7.10 -3.78
CA PRO A 433 39.61 -7.12 -3.34
C PRO A 433 39.42 -7.59 -1.90
N ASN A 434 40.21 -8.57 -1.45
CA ASN A 434 40.15 -9.09 -0.07
C ASN A 434 40.60 -8.03 0.95
N CYS A 435 41.75 -7.40 0.70
CA CYS A 435 42.27 -6.32 1.54
C CYS A 435 41.36 -5.11 1.54
N HIS A 436 40.80 -4.75 0.37
CA HIS A 436 39.86 -3.65 0.27
C HIS A 436 38.61 -3.91 1.13
N ARG A 437 38.03 -5.11 1.05
CA ARG A 437 36.88 -5.47 1.89
C ARG A 437 37.23 -5.47 3.38
N ALA A 438 38.41 -5.97 3.74
CA ALA A 438 38.86 -5.99 5.13
C ALA A 438 39.00 -4.57 5.73
N LEU A 439 39.53 -3.61 4.96
CA LEU A 439 39.61 -2.21 5.38
C LEU A 439 38.24 -1.55 5.61
N HIS A 440 37.16 -2.09 5.02
CA HIS A 440 35.80 -1.61 5.26
C HIS A 440 35.06 -2.38 6.36
N SER A 441 35.35 -3.66 6.55
CA SER A 441 34.44 -4.59 7.26
C SER A 441 35.10 -5.49 8.30
N ALA A 442 36.43 -5.54 8.38
CA ALA A 442 37.11 -6.33 9.40
C ALA A 442 36.93 -5.71 10.79
N ASN A 443 36.98 -6.56 11.82
CA ASN A 443 36.91 -6.11 13.22
C ASN A 443 38.12 -5.25 13.63
N ASP A 444 39.25 -5.39 12.94
CA ASP A 444 40.50 -4.65 13.15
C ASP A 444 40.82 -3.69 11.99
N LYS A 445 39.79 -3.19 11.29
CA LYS A 445 39.95 -2.32 10.12
C LYS A 445 40.82 -1.08 10.38
N GLU A 446 40.73 -0.48 11.57
CA GLU A 446 41.57 0.64 11.97
C GLU A 446 43.05 0.22 12.06
N GLY A 447 43.33 -0.96 12.61
CA GLY A 447 44.68 -1.53 12.65
C GLY A 447 45.24 -1.80 11.26
N LEU A 448 44.42 -2.33 10.35
CA LEU A 448 44.79 -2.52 8.95
C LEU A 448 45.08 -1.20 8.23
N ALA A 449 44.29 -0.16 8.50
CA ALA A 449 44.51 1.18 7.94
C ALA A 449 45.83 1.78 8.43
N GLU A 450 46.19 1.62 9.71
CA GLU A 450 47.48 2.08 10.24
C GLU A 450 48.67 1.33 9.64
N VAL A 451 48.55 0.01 9.45
CA VAL A 451 49.56 -0.78 8.74
C VAL A 451 49.73 -0.28 7.30
N LEU A 452 48.63 0.05 6.62
CA LEU A 452 48.64 0.58 5.26
C LEU A 452 49.34 1.94 5.19
N LYS A 453 48.97 2.88 6.08
CA LYS A 453 49.61 4.21 6.17
C LYS A 453 51.11 4.09 6.34
N LYS A 454 51.55 3.24 7.27
CA LYS A 454 52.98 3.03 7.55
C LYS A 454 53.74 2.52 6.32
N ARG A 455 53.17 1.59 5.58
CA ARG A 455 53.81 1.06 4.36
C ARG A 455 53.93 2.11 3.27
N LEU A 456 52.91 2.95 3.12
CA LEU A 456 52.94 4.04 2.15
C LEU A 456 53.98 5.10 2.52
N SER A 457 54.14 5.43 3.80
CA SER A 457 55.22 6.34 4.22
C SER A 457 56.62 5.77 3.99
N ASP A 458 56.78 4.45 3.98
CA ASP A 458 58.08 3.79 3.73
C ASP A 458 58.41 3.67 2.22
N THR A 459 57.44 3.97 1.34
CA THR A 459 57.56 3.76 -0.13
C THR A 459 57.64 5.08 -0.93
N VAL A 460 57.36 6.23 -0.30
CA VAL A 460 57.39 7.58 -0.92
C VAL A 460 58.74 8.25 -0.74
#